data_AF-X1LKY3-F1
#
_entry.id   AF-X1LKY3-F1
#
_cell.length_a   1.000
_cell.length_b   1.000
_cell.length_c   1.000
_cell.angle_alpha   90.00
_cell.angle_beta   90.00
_cell.angle_gamma   90.00
#
_symmetry.space_group_name_H-M   'P 1'
#
loop_
_entity.id
_entity.type
_entity.pdbx_description
1 polymer ?
#
loop_
_entity_poly.entity_id
_entity_poly.type
_entity_poly.pdbx_seq_one_letter_code
_entity_poly.pdbx_strand_id
1 'polypeptide(L)'
;MDDADSWLLLAFLLCLALSAFFSSAEAAFISLPKLRIRYLAESGVKGARQLAKAADRPERFLATVLLGNNLVNVAAATLGT
;
A
#
# COMPACT_ATOMS: atom_id res chain seq x y z
N MET A 1 -18.85 -27.03 -7.83
CA MET A 1 -17.89 -25.92 -7.79
C MET A 1 -17.47 -25.88 -6.34
N ASP A 2 -16.33 -26.50 -6.04
CA ASP A 2 -15.92 -26.85 -4.68
C ASP A 2 -15.79 -25.60 -3.81
N ASP A 3 -16.09 -25.72 -2.52
CA ASP A 3 -15.92 -24.65 -1.53
C ASP A 3 -14.47 -24.10 -1.52
N ALA A 4 -13.50 -24.94 -1.88
CA ALA A 4 -12.09 -24.58 -2.05
C ALA A 4 -11.85 -23.53 -3.15
N ASP A 5 -12.54 -23.62 -4.29
CA ASP A 5 -12.40 -22.67 -5.41
C ASP A 5 -12.96 -21.29 -5.04
N SER A 6 -14.02 -21.26 -4.23
CA SER A 6 -14.68 -20.02 -3.81
C SER A 6 -13.81 -19.21 -2.84
N TRP A 7 -13.13 -19.88 -1.90
CA TRP A 7 -12.17 -19.24 -0.99
C TRP A 7 -10.93 -18.72 -1.72
N LEU A 8 -10.41 -19.49 -2.69
CA LEU A 8 -9.26 -19.08 -3.51
C LEU A 8 -9.56 -17.81 -4.33
N LEU A 9 -10.74 -17.74 -4.94
CA LEU A 9 -11.17 -16.54 -5.68
C LEU A 9 -11.30 -15.32 -4.76
N LEU A 10 -11.81 -15.50 -3.53
CA LEU A 10 -11.93 -14.42 -2.56
C LEU A 10 -10.55 -13.91 -2.10
N ALA A 11 -9.61 -14.82 -1.83
CA ALA A 11 -8.24 -14.49 -1.47
C ALA A 11 -7.51 -13.75 -2.59
N PHE A 12 -7.71 -14.19 -3.85
CA PHE A 12 -7.16 -13.52 -5.03
C PHE A 12 -7.72 -12.10 -5.19
N LEU A 13 -9.03 -11.93 -5.04
CA LEU A 13 -9.68 -10.61 -5.13
C LEU A 13 -9.17 -9.65 -4.05
N LEU A 14 -8.97 -10.17 -2.82
CA LEU A 14 -8.42 -9.41 -1.70
C LEU A 14 -6.97 -8.99 -1.97
N CYS A 15 -6.15 -9.89 -2.51
CA CYS A 15 -4.76 -9.61 -2.88
C CYS A 15 -4.68 -8.52 -3.96
N LEU A 16 -5.56 -8.60 -4.98
CA LEU A 16 -5.66 -7.59 -6.03
C LEU A 16 -6.11 -6.23 -5.47
N ALA A 17 -7.10 -6.21 -4.58
CA ALA A 17 -7.57 -5.00 -3.92
C ALA A 17 -6.47 -4.36 -3.06
N LEU A 18 -5.72 -5.16 -2.32
CA LEU A 18 -4.57 -4.69 -1.54
C LEU A 18 -3.47 -4.11 -2.45
N SER A 19 -3.11 -4.80 -3.53
CA SER A 19 -2.14 -4.32 -4.50
C SER A 19 -2.59 -3.00 -5.16
N ALA A 20 -3.86 -2.87 -5.53
CA ALA A 20 -4.42 -1.65 -6.10
C ALA A 20 -4.47 -0.50 -5.09
N PHE A 21 -4.90 -0.75 -3.86
CA PHE A 21 -4.87 0.24 -2.78
C PHE A 21 -3.46 0.77 -2.57
N PHE A 22 -2.50 -0.12 -2.49
CA PHE A 22 -1.11 0.22 -2.25
C PHE A 22 -0.45 0.95 -3.43
N SER A 23 -0.73 0.54 -4.68
CA SER A 23 -0.28 1.26 -5.88
C SER A 23 -0.92 2.66 -5.98
N SER A 24 -2.19 2.80 -5.58
CA SER A 24 -2.84 4.12 -5.49
C SER A 24 -2.24 5.00 -4.40
N ALA A 25 -1.86 4.42 -3.26
CA ALA A 25 -1.19 5.11 -2.17
C ALA A 25 0.20 5.60 -2.62
N GLU A 26 0.97 4.77 -3.30
CA GLU A 26 2.23 5.14 -3.96
C GLU A 26 2.04 6.31 -4.94
N ALA A 27 1.10 6.18 -5.88
CA ALA A 27 0.84 7.20 -6.88
C ALA A 27 0.42 8.53 -6.25
N ALA A 28 -0.45 8.52 -5.23
CA ALA A 28 -0.84 9.70 -4.49
C ALA A 28 0.36 10.33 -3.76
N PHE A 29 1.25 9.51 -3.21
CA PHE A 29 2.43 9.96 -2.49
C PHE A 29 3.48 10.59 -3.42
N ILE A 30 3.70 10.00 -4.60
CA ILE A 30 4.62 10.51 -5.63
C ILE A 30 4.06 11.76 -6.31
N SER A 31 2.74 11.81 -6.53
CA SER A 31 2.09 12.94 -7.21
C SER A 31 1.99 14.20 -6.36
N LEU A 32 2.22 14.12 -5.04
CA LEU A 32 2.25 15.28 -4.16
C LEU A 32 3.64 15.96 -4.18
N PRO A 33 3.73 17.26 -4.52
CA PRO A 33 5.01 17.96 -4.50
C PRO A 33 5.55 18.03 -3.06
N LYS A 34 6.77 17.53 -2.84
CA LYS A 34 7.45 17.59 -1.53
C LYS A 34 7.46 19.00 -0.93
N LEU A 35 7.59 20.01 -1.79
CA LEU A 35 7.55 21.43 -1.41
C LEU A 35 6.20 21.83 -0.79
N ARG A 36 5.10 21.35 -1.36
CA ARG A 36 3.74 21.62 -0.89
C ARG A 36 3.45 20.93 0.44
N ILE A 37 3.97 19.71 0.63
CA ILE A 37 3.86 18.97 1.90
C ILE A 37 4.65 19.69 3.01
N ARG A 38 5.87 20.15 2.72
CA ARG A 38 6.68 20.97 3.65
C ARG A 38 5.97 22.25 4.03
N TYR A 39 5.41 22.95 3.04
CA TYR A 39 4.63 24.17 3.28
C TYR A 39 3.41 23.91 4.19
N LEU A 40 2.68 22.81 3.95
CA LEU A 40 1.54 22.41 4.81
C LEU A 40 1.97 22.06 6.24
N ALA A 41 3.16 21.49 6.41
CA ALA A 41 3.72 21.16 7.72
C ALA A 41 4.17 22.41 8.49
N GLU A 42 4.75 23.40 7.79
CA GLU A 42 5.11 24.70 8.36
C GLU A 42 3.89 25.55 8.70
N SER A 43 2.82 25.46 7.92
CA SER A 43 1.56 26.18 8.17
C SER A 43 0.68 25.53 9.26
N GLY A 44 1.17 24.51 9.96
CA GLY A 44 0.55 23.98 11.17
C GLY A 44 -0.67 23.09 10.93
N VAL A 45 -0.89 22.60 9.71
CA VAL A 45 -2.02 21.73 9.39
C VAL A 45 -1.89 20.40 10.13
N LYS A 46 -2.97 19.96 10.79
CA LYS A 46 -3.02 18.67 11.51
C LYS A 46 -2.70 17.53 10.55
N GLY A 47 -1.76 16.65 10.95
CA GLY A 47 -1.32 15.51 10.14
C GLY A 47 -0.25 15.83 9.08
N ALA A 48 -0.06 17.10 8.69
CA ALA A 48 0.92 17.47 7.68
C ALA A 48 2.36 17.15 8.07
N ARG A 49 2.68 17.21 9.37
CA ARG A 49 4.02 16.88 9.90
C ARG A 49 4.34 15.38 9.82
N GLN A 50 3.33 14.53 9.98
CA GLN A 50 3.46 13.08 9.77
C GLN A 50 3.59 12.76 8.29
N LEU A 51 2.78 13.42 7.45
CA LEU A 51 2.86 13.28 5.99
C LEU A 51 4.23 13.72 5.46
N ALA A 52 4.78 14.82 5.97
CA ALA A 52 6.12 15.31 5.64
C ALA A 52 7.23 14.32 6.05
N LYS A 53 7.11 13.70 7.23
CA LYS A 53 8.04 12.65 7.68
C LYS A 53 7.99 11.41 6.79
N ALA A 54 6.79 11.01 6.36
CA ALA A 54 6.62 9.88 5.46
C ALA A 54 7.11 10.21 4.03
N ALA A 55 6.89 11.44 3.55
CA ALA A 55 7.37 11.96 2.26
C ALA A 55 8.89 12.08 2.15
N ASP A 56 9.58 12.08 3.28
CA ASP A 56 11.05 12.08 3.36
C ASP A 56 11.64 10.71 2.95
N ARG A 57 10.92 9.60 3.21
CA ARG A 57 11.36 8.23 2.89
C ARG A 57 10.27 7.40 2.18
N PRO A 58 9.92 7.75 0.92
CA PRO A 58 8.91 7.02 0.16
C PRO A 58 9.27 5.54 -0.07
N GLU A 59 10.57 5.24 -0.21
CA GLU A 59 11.09 3.88 -0.42
C GLU A 59 10.70 2.90 0.68
N ARG A 60 10.65 3.34 1.95
CA ARG A 60 10.24 2.47 3.06
C ARG A 60 8.75 2.14 3.02
N PHE A 61 7.95 3.13 2.63
CA PHE A 61 6.51 2.93 2.50
C PHE A 61 6.25 1.92 1.38
N LEU A 62 6.88 2.16 0.22
CA LEU A 62 6.82 1.30 -0.95
C LEU A 62 7.33 -0.12 -0.72
N ALA A 63 8.43 -0.27 0.03
CA ALA A 63 8.94 -1.59 0.38
C ALA A 63 7.95 -2.36 1.27
N THR A 64 7.29 -1.69 2.21
CA THR A 64 6.31 -2.33 3.12
C THR A 64 5.07 -2.79 2.37
N VAL A 65 4.58 -1.95 1.46
CA VAL A 65 3.53 -2.25 0.47
C VAL A 65 3.86 -3.53 -0.33
N LEU A 66 5.02 -3.54 -0.98
CA LEU A 66 5.44 -4.62 -1.89
C LEU A 66 5.67 -5.93 -1.14
N LEU A 67 6.22 -5.83 0.08
CA LEU A 67 6.46 -6.97 0.95
C LEU A 67 5.14 -7.58 1.46
N GLY A 68 4.14 -6.74 1.79
CA GLY A 68 2.79 -7.19 2.13
C GLY A 68 2.11 -7.94 0.98
N ASN A 69 2.20 -7.42 -0.25
CA ASN A 69 1.65 -8.09 -1.43
C ASN A 69 2.34 -9.45 -1.70
N ASN A 70 3.67 -9.48 -1.65
CA ASN A 70 4.43 -10.71 -1.80
C ASN A 70 4.09 -11.75 -0.73
N LEU A 71 3.92 -11.32 0.52
CA LEU A 71 3.56 -12.22 1.62
C LEU A 71 2.18 -12.88 1.39
N VAL A 72 1.19 -12.12 0.94
CA VAL A 72 -0.15 -12.65 0.63
C VAL A 72 -0.09 -13.62 -0.56
N ASN A 73 0.67 -13.31 -1.61
CA ASN A 73 0.87 -14.23 -2.74
C ASN A 73 1.57 -15.54 -2.33
N VAL A 74 2.61 -15.47 -1.50
CA VAL A 74 3.30 -16.67 -0.99
C VAL A 74 2.38 -17.50 -0.09
N ALA A 75 1.59 -16.86 0.76
CA ALA A 75 0.60 -17.55 1.60
C ALA A 75 -0.47 -18.25 0.74
N ALA A 76 -0.97 -17.59 -0.32
CA ALA A 76 -1.91 -18.19 -1.26
C ALA A 76 -1.31 -19.38 -2.02
N ALA A 77 -0.05 -19.28 -2.46
CA ALA A 77 0.65 -20.37 -3.14
C ALA A 77 0.89 -21.58 -2.22
N THR A 78 1.20 -21.34 -0.93
CA THR A 78 1.44 -22.41 0.05
C THR A 78 0.16 -23.12 0.48
N LEU A 79 -0.97 -22.41 0.49
CA LEU A 79 -2.29 -23.00 0.76
C LEU A 79 -2.89 -23.75 -0.45
N GLY A 80 -2.39 -23.47 -1.66
CA GLY A 80 -2.84 -24.10 -2.90
C GLY A 80 -2.13 -25.40 -3.29
N THR A 81 -1.13 -25.83 -2.50
CA THR A 81 -0.47 -27.14 -2.58
C THR A 81 -0.86 -28.00 -1.39
#